data_AF-A0A641RG89-F1
#
_entry.id   AF-A0A641RG89-F1
#
_cell.length_a   1.000
_cell.length_b   1.000
_cell.length_c   1.000
_cell.angle_alpha   90.00
_cell.angle_beta   90.00
_cell.angle_gamma   90.00
#
_symmetry.space_group_name_H-M   'P 1'
#
loop_
_entity.id
_entity.type
_entity.pdbx_description
1 polymer ?
#
loop_
_entity_poly.entity_id
_entity_poly.type
_entity_poly.pdbx_seq_one_letter_code
_entity_poly.pdbx_strand_id
1 'polypeptide(L)' 'PVRSYNEVLVTEGKSDVRTVYAVPQFTIPDDKLLVIELFEKDGGRHQTIRVENADLVAARQINELKIK' A
#
# COMPACT_ATOMS: atom_id res chain seq x y z
N PRO A 1 -10.34 9.80 4.66
CA PRO A 1 -9.59 9.97 3.40
C PRO A 1 -8.30 9.14 3.44
N VAL A 2 -7.83 8.61 2.31
CA VAL A 2 -6.49 8.01 2.22
C VAL A 2 -5.46 9.14 2.39
N ARG A 3 -4.47 8.93 3.25
CA ARG A 3 -3.35 9.84 3.49
C ARG A 3 -2.09 9.17 2.96
N SER A 4 -1.17 9.97 2.42
CA SER A 4 0.12 9.49 1.93
C SER A 4 1.26 10.18 2.68
N TYR A 5 2.38 9.48 2.81
CA TYR A 5 3.66 10.04 3.23
C TYR A 5 4.74 9.64 2.24
N ASN A 6 5.61 10.61 1.90
CA ASN A 6 6.66 10.46 0.89
C ASN A 6 6.09 9.95 -0.44
N GLU A 7 5.03 10.61 -0.92
CA GLU A 7 4.38 10.27 -2.18
C GLU A 7 5.25 10.71 -3.36
N VAL A 8 6.14 9.79 -3.75
CA VAL A 8 7.02 9.98 -4.90
C VAL A 8 6.31 9.42 -6.13
N LEU A 9 5.92 10.32 -7.04
CA LEU A 9 5.17 9.99 -8.24
C LEU A 9 6.06 9.54 -9.42
N VAL A 10 7.37 9.81 -9.33
CA VAL A 10 8.35 9.49 -10.36
C VAL A 10 9.60 8.95 -9.68
N THR A 11 10.11 7.82 -10.15
CA THR A 11 11.31 7.16 -9.61
C THR A 11 12.28 6.85 -10.74
N GLU A 12 13.59 6.93 -10.45
CA GLU A 12 14.62 6.61 -11.43
C GLU A 12 14.80 5.09 -11.58
N GLY A 13 15.33 4.66 -12.72
CA GLY A 13 15.64 3.25 -12.95
C GLY A 13 16.66 2.73 -11.93
N LYS A 14 16.48 1.49 -11.46
CA LYS A 14 17.34 0.82 -10.46
C LYS A 14 17.45 1.59 -9.14
N SER A 15 16.39 2.30 -8.75
CA SER A 15 16.30 2.97 -7.45
C SER A 15 15.15 2.37 -6.62
N ASP A 16 15.24 2.56 -5.30
CA ASP A 16 14.21 2.13 -4.36
C ASP A 16 13.49 3.35 -3.78
N VAL A 17 12.16 3.29 -3.77
CA VAL A 17 11.29 4.32 -3.20
C VAL A 17 10.32 3.68 -2.23
N ARG A 18 10.06 4.35 -1.11
CA ARG A 18 9.08 3.93 -0.11
C ARG A 18 8.04 5.02 0.10
N THR A 19 6.83 4.74 -0.37
CA THR A 19 5.62 5.53 -0.09
C THR A 19 4.79 4.81 0.97
N VAL A 20 4.26 5.53 1.95
CA VAL A 20 3.35 4.98 2.96
C VAL A 20 1.95 5.51 2.71
N TYR A 21 1.00 4.61 2.48
CA TYR A 21 -0.42 4.94 2.41
C TYR A 21 -1.11 4.54 3.71
N ALA A 22 -1.77 5.50 4.35
CA ALA A 22 -2.60 5.29 5.52
C ALA A 22 -4.06 5.46 5.13
N VAL A 23 -4.84 4.41 5.38
CA VAL A 23 -6.29 4.39 5.15
C VAL A 23 -7.01 4.56 6.49
N PRO A 24 -8.23 5.13 6.52
CA PRO A 24 -9.05 5.13 7.74
C PRO A 24 -9.21 3.70 8.25
N GLN A 25 -9.43 3.52 9.56
CA GLN A 25 -9.79 2.21 10.08
C GLN A 25 -11.14 1.77 9.51
N PHE A 26 -11.20 0.55 9.00
CA PHE A 26 -12.42 -0.10 8.54
C PHE A 26 -12.36 -1.60 8.84
N THR A 27 -13.50 -2.27 8.75
CA THR A 27 -13.62 -3.72 8.87
C THR A 27 -13.65 -4.32 7.46
N ILE A 28 -12.84 -5.35 7.21
CA ILE A 28 -13.03 -6.23 6.05
C ILE A 28 -14.06 -7.29 6.47
N PRO A 29 -15.27 -7.31 5.89
CA PRO A 29 -16.27 -8.33 6.22
C PRO A 29 -15.83 -9.73 5.79
N ASP A 30 -16.48 -10.75 6.33
CA ASP A 30 -16.31 -12.13 5.89
C ASP A 30 -16.53 -12.25 4.37
N ASP A 31 -15.73 -13.12 3.74
CA ASP A 31 -15.70 -13.35 2.28
C ASP A 31 -15.42 -12.09 1.44
N LYS A 32 -14.80 -11.06 2.04
CA LYS A 32 -14.30 -9.87 1.34
C LYS A 32 -12.79 -9.75 1.51
N LEU A 33 -12.20 -8.93 0.63
CA LEU A 33 -10.78 -8.59 0.65
C LEU A 33 -10.59 -7.13 0.25
N LEU A 34 -9.48 -6.54 0.70
CA LEU A 34 -9.04 -5.23 0.25
C LEU A 34 -8.20 -5.42 -1.03
N VAL A 35 -8.60 -4.76 -2.11
CA VAL A 35 -7.82 -4.70 -3.35
C VAL A 35 -7.10 -3.36 -3.43
N ILE A 36 -5.80 -3.39 -3.69
CA ILE A 36 -4.98 -2.22 -3.96
C ILE A 36 -4.44 -2.37 -5.37
N GLU A 37 -4.72 -1.40 -6.24
CA GLU A 37 -4.23 -1.37 -7.60
C GLU A 37 -3.21 -0.24 -7.77
N LEU A 38 -2.06 -0.58 -8.34
CA LEU A 38 -0.98 0.36 -8.64
C LEU A 38 -0.77 0.41 -10.15
N PHE A 39 -0.89 1.61 -10.71
CA PHE A 39 -0.73 1.88 -12.13
C PHE A 39 0.42 2.83 -12.37
N GLU A 40 1.20 2.53 -13.39
CA GLU A 40 2.16 3.49 -13.94
C GLU A 40 1.45 4.40 -14.93
N LYS A 41 1.45 5.71 -14.67
CA LYS A 41 0.87 6.69 -15.58
C LYS A 41 1.60 6.63 -16.92
N ASP A 42 0.85 6.49 -18.01
CA ASP A 42 1.37 6.39 -19.37
C ASP A 42 2.38 5.23 -19.56
N GLY A 43 2.31 4.22 -18.69
CA GLY A 43 3.15 3.02 -18.73
C GLY A 43 2.35 1.74 -18.94
N GLY A 44 3.06 0.63 -19.16
CA GLY A 44 2.44 -0.69 -19.36
C GLY A 44 2.29 -1.52 -18.08
N ARG A 45 2.76 -1.02 -16.93
CA ARG A 45 2.81 -1.77 -15.67
C ARG A 45 1.55 -1.52 -14.85
N HIS A 46 0.88 -2.61 -14.50
CA HIS A 46 -0.25 -2.66 -13.58
C HIS A 46 -0.02 -3.80 -12.58
N GLN A 47 -0.07 -3.47 -11.29
CA GLN A 47 0.04 -4.44 -10.21
C GLN A 47 -1.21 -4.41 -9.34
N THR A 48 -1.77 -5.59 -9.09
CA THR A 48 -2.89 -5.77 -8.17
C THR A 48 -2.40 -6.49 -6.92
N ILE A 49 -2.65 -5.91 -5.76
CA ILE A 49 -2.36 -6.50 -4.46
C ILE A 49 -3.71 -6.83 -3.81
N ARG A 50 -3.86 -8.08 -3.38
CA ARG A 50 -5.04 -8.57 -2.68
C ARG A 50 -4.65 -8.77 -1.23
N VAL A 51 -5.40 -8.18 -0.32
CA VAL A 51 -5.17 -8.26 1.13
C VAL A 51 -6.37 -8.93 1.77
N GLU A 52 -6.14 -10.15 2.27
CA GLU A 52 -7.10 -10.95 3.01
C GLU A 52 -6.93 -10.74 4.52
N ASN A 53 -7.87 -11.24 5.31
CA ASN A 53 -7.77 -11.17 6.77
C ASN A 53 -6.49 -11.89 7.29
N ALA A 54 -6.10 -13.00 6.67
CA ALA A 54 -4.88 -13.72 7.04
C ALA A 54 -3.61 -12.86 6.86
N ASP A 55 -3.56 -12.02 5.83
CA ASP A 55 -2.44 -11.11 5.59
C ASP A 55 -2.36 -10.03 6.68
N LEU A 56 -3.51 -9.53 7.15
CA LEU A 56 -3.57 -8.57 8.25
C LEU A 56 -3.10 -9.18 9.58
N VAL A 57 -3.47 -10.43 9.85
CA VAL A 57 -3.02 -11.15 11.05
C VAL A 57 -1.51 -11.44 11.00
N ALA A 58 -0.98 -11.76 9.81
CA ALA A 58 0.44 -11.99 9.60
C ALA A 58 1.25 -10.68 9.46
N ALA A 59 0.58 -9.54 9.32
CA ALA A 59 1.25 -8.27 9.11
C ALA A 59 2.12 -7.90 10.30
N ARG A 60 3.30 -7.35 9.99
CA ARG A 60 4.19 -6.84 11.03
C ARG A 60 3.57 -5.59 11.66
N GLN A 61 3.28 -5.66 12.95
CA GLN A 61 2.90 -4.46 13.71
C GLN A 61 4.02 -3.42 13.66
N ILE A 62 3.67 -2.19 13.31
CA ILE A 62 4.59 -1.06 13.32
C ILE A 62 4.23 -0.19 14.53
N ASN A 63 4.94 -0.40 15.64
CA ASN A 63 4.74 0.39 16.88
C ASN A 63 5.13 1.86 16.69
N GLU A 64 6.18 2.09 15.90
CA GLU A 64 6.66 3.42 15.54
C GLU A 64 6.95 3.43 14.04
N LEU A 65 6.30 4.33 13.32
CA LEU A 65 6.67 4.60 11.94
C LEU A 65 8.02 5.33 12.01
N LYS A 66 9.12 4.64 11.71
CA LYS A 66 10.42 5.31 11.55
C LYS A 66 10.44 6.02 10.21
N ILE A 67 9.98 7.27 10.24
CA ILE A 67 9.85 8.13 9.07
C ILE A 67 11.12 8.99 8.91
N LYS A 68 12.29 8.34 8.83
CA LYS A 68 13.61 8.95 9.05
C LYS A 68 13.82 9.53 10.46
#